data_AF-A0A6A9SEH3-F1
#
_entry.id   AF-A0A6A9SEH3-F1
#
_cell.length_a   1.000
_cell.length_b   1.000
_cell.length_c   1.000
_cell.angle_alpha   90.00
_cell.angle_beta   90.00
_cell.angle_gamma   90.00
#
_symmetry.space_group_name_H-M   'P 1'
#
loop_
_entity.id
_entity.type
_entity.pdbx_description
1 polymer ?
#
loop_
_entity_poly.entity_id
_entity_poly.type
_entity_poly.pdbx_seq_one_letter_code
_entity_poly.pdbx_strand_id
1 'polypeptide(L)'
;MSEDDRAGEFGPIYLPALQRIRDLWLELEPLVDETGYDDVVAPTELQISLNDGLADAESARLDIQWSELGMYSFHYVDSDDVNWRFDRHPNTHSPEIHFHSPPEATTTAAEPSCIDVTEVSLVTRAVHAMWRAAYEKRDLDRLNSAANPP
;
A
#
# COMPACT_ATOMS: atom_id res chain seq x y z
N MET A 1 11.99 8.56 -3.20
CA MET A 1 12.78 7.44 -3.76
C MET A 1 14.23 7.91 -3.87
N SER A 2 15.15 7.31 -3.11
CA SER A 2 16.59 7.57 -3.27
C SER A 2 17.10 6.98 -4.59
N GLU A 3 18.07 7.62 -5.22
CA GLU A 3 18.54 7.33 -6.60
C GLU A 3 19.22 5.95 -6.80
N ASP A 4 19.34 5.11 -5.75
CA ASP A 4 20.21 3.92 -5.75
C ASP A 4 19.51 2.59 -6.10
N ASP A 5 18.19 2.61 -6.43
CA ASP A 5 17.37 1.39 -6.54
C ASP A 5 17.02 0.94 -7.98
N ARG A 6 17.64 1.48 -9.03
CA ARG A 6 17.19 1.21 -10.41
C ARG A 6 17.71 -0.09 -11.00
N ALA A 7 16.98 -1.19 -10.79
CA ALA A 7 16.70 -2.08 -11.90
C ALA A 7 15.37 -1.62 -12.53
N GLY A 8 15.39 -1.06 -13.74
CA GLY A 8 14.17 -0.63 -14.43
C GLY A 8 13.54 0.68 -13.92
N GLU A 9 12.49 1.13 -14.61
CA GLU A 9 11.71 2.33 -14.31
C GLU A 9 10.31 1.93 -13.83
N PHE A 10 9.74 2.63 -12.84
CA PHE A 10 8.39 2.38 -12.31
C PHE A 10 7.29 2.49 -13.39
N GLY A 11 7.55 3.32 -14.40
CA GLY A 11 6.64 3.60 -15.50
C GLY A 11 5.65 4.73 -15.20
N PRO A 12 4.88 5.17 -16.21
CA PRO A 12 3.87 6.21 -16.05
C PRO A 12 2.71 5.73 -15.17
N ILE A 13 2.08 6.65 -14.44
CA ILE A 13 0.96 6.37 -13.54
C ILE A 13 -0.31 6.07 -14.32
N TYR A 14 -1.02 5.02 -13.92
CA TYR A 14 -2.25 4.57 -14.54
C TYR A 14 -3.46 5.00 -13.71
N LEU A 15 -3.98 6.21 -13.99
CA LEU A 15 -5.09 6.81 -13.25
C LEU A 15 -6.35 5.91 -13.10
N PRO A 16 -6.78 5.13 -14.12
CA PRO A 16 -7.91 4.21 -13.94
C PRO A 16 -7.70 3.17 -12.83
N ALA A 17 -6.47 2.73 -12.57
CA ALA A 17 -6.18 1.85 -11.43
C ALA A 17 -6.35 2.57 -10.10
N LEU A 18 -5.84 3.81 -9.97
CA LEU A 18 -6.04 4.61 -8.76
C LEU A 18 -7.53 4.85 -8.47
N GLN A 19 -8.33 5.18 -9.50
CA GLN A 19 -9.78 5.33 -9.37
C GLN A 19 -10.43 4.03 -8.87
N ARG A 20 -10.03 2.89 -9.42
CA ARG A 20 -10.53 1.57 -9.02
C ARG A 20 -10.17 1.23 -7.57
N ILE A 21 -8.95 1.55 -7.15
CA ILE A 21 -8.46 1.35 -5.78
C ILE A 21 -9.28 2.20 -4.81
N ARG A 22 -9.45 3.49 -5.11
CA ARG A 22 -10.27 4.42 -4.32
C ARG A 22 -11.69 3.88 -4.12
N ASP A 23 -12.34 3.48 -5.21
CA ASP A 23 -13.73 3.01 -5.15
C ASP A 23 -13.86 1.72 -4.32
N LEU A 24 -12.85 0.84 -4.34
CA LEU A 24 -12.81 -0.35 -3.50
C LEU A 24 -12.63 -0.02 -2.02
N TRP A 25 -11.75 0.91 -1.66
CA TRP A 25 -11.58 1.35 -0.27
C TRP A 25 -12.85 2.00 0.27
N LEU A 26 -13.50 2.87 -0.52
CA LEU A 26 -14.79 3.47 -0.15
C LEU A 26 -15.92 2.44 0.00
N GLU A 27 -15.88 1.34 -0.78
CA GLU A 27 -16.85 0.25 -0.68
C GLU A 27 -16.61 -0.63 0.56
N LEU A 28 -15.34 -0.89 0.89
CA LEU A 28 -14.94 -1.90 1.87
C LEU A 28 -14.77 -1.36 3.28
N GLU A 29 -14.23 -0.15 3.42
CA GLU A 29 -13.76 0.35 4.71
C GLU A 29 -14.57 1.57 5.18
N PRO A 30 -15.45 1.41 6.18
CA PRO A 30 -16.22 2.52 6.75
C PRO A 30 -15.39 3.60 7.46
N LEU A 31 -14.12 3.33 7.78
CA LEU A 31 -13.20 4.29 8.42
C LEU A 31 -12.60 5.30 7.42
N VAL A 32 -12.84 5.15 6.11
CA VAL A 32 -12.39 6.14 5.12
C VAL A 32 -13.07 7.49 5.40
N ASP A 33 -12.25 8.50 5.67
CA ASP A 33 -12.68 9.88 5.94
C ASP A 33 -12.63 10.74 4.68
N GLU A 34 -11.48 10.73 3.99
CA GLU A 34 -11.25 11.52 2.78
C GLU A 34 -10.41 10.74 1.77
N THR A 35 -10.60 11.05 0.49
CA THR A 35 -9.72 10.58 -0.59
C THR A 35 -9.31 11.75 -1.46
N GLY A 36 -8.05 11.80 -1.86
CA GLY A 36 -7.50 12.87 -2.68
C GLY A 36 -6.44 12.38 -3.66
N TYR A 37 -6.11 13.21 -4.65
CA TYR A 37 -4.94 13.03 -5.48
C TYR A 37 -3.95 14.15 -5.17
N ASP A 38 -2.66 13.87 -5.33
CA ASP A 38 -1.57 14.84 -5.15
C ASP A 38 -1.64 16.01 -6.13
N ASP A 39 -2.07 15.76 -7.37
CA ASP A 39 -2.25 16.77 -8.42
C ASP A 39 -3.57 16.55 -9.18
N VAL A 40 -4.25 17.65 -9.53
CA VAL A 40 -5.57 17.62 -10.19
C VAL A 40 -5.51 17.41 -11.70
N VAL A 41 -4.34 17.65 -12.32
CA VAL A 41 -4.12 17.57 -13.77
C VAL A 41 -3.36 16.30 -14.14
N ALA A 42 -2.31 15.99 -13.39
CA ALA A 42 -1.41 14.87 -13.64
C ALA A 42 -1.15 14.10 -12.33
N PRO A 43 -2.19 13.46 -11.77
CA PRO A 43 -2.08 12.75 -10.50
C PRO A 43 -1.03 11.65 -10.59
N THR A 44 -0.13 11.61 -9.61
CA THR A 44 0.86 10.54 -9.46
C THR A 44 0.57 9.61 -8.29
N GLU A 45 -0.26 10.07 -7.35
CA GLU A 45 -0.56 9.36 -6.11
C GLU A 45 -2.04 9.55 -5.73
N LEU A 46 -2.64 8.47 -5.23
CA LEU A 46 -3.91 8.50 -4.52
C LEU A 46 -3.63 8.49 -3.03
N GLN A 47 -4.23 9.43 -2.30
CA GLN A 47 -4.21 9.47 -0.84
C GLN A 47 -5.58 9.07 -0.30
N ILE A 48 -5.59 8.18 0.70
CA ILE A 48 -6.80 7.76 1.42
C ILE A 48 -6.54 8.00 2.91
N SER A 49 -7.30 8.91 3.50
CA SER A 49 -7.28 9.19 4.94
C SER A 49 -8.30 8.32 5.66
N LEU A 50 -7.91 7.75 6.79
CA LEU A 50 -8.74 6.95 7.69
C LEU A 50 -8.88 7.68 9.03
N ASN A 51 -10.08 7.67 9.60
CA ASN A 51 -10.39 8.30 10.89
C ASN A 51 -10.00 7.45 12.13
N ASP A 52 -9.25 6.37 11.91
CA ASP A 52 -8.65 5.53 12.94
C ASP A 52 -7.40 4.83 12.36
N GLY A 53 -6.48 4.40 13.23
CA GLY A 53 -5.21 3.79 12.85
C GLY A 53 -5.00 2.39 13.45
N LEU A 54 -3.80 1.85 13.27
CA LEU A 54 -3.44 0.57 13.87
C LEU A 54 -3.11 0.77 15.36
N ALA A 55 -3.42 -0.25 16.17
CA ALA A 55 -3.20 -0.25 17.61
C ALA A 55 -3.87 0.93 18.35
N ASP A 56 -3.11 1.96 18.71
CA ASP A 56 -3.57 3.12 19.48
C ASP A 56 -3.58 4.42 18.66
N ALA A 57 -3.20 4.37 17.38
CA ALA A 57 -3.20 5.52 16.49
C ALA A 57 -4.62 6.02 16.21
N GLU A 58 -4.83 7.34 16.26
CA GLU A 58 -6.14 7.99 16.13
C GLU A 58 -6.51 8.32 14.68
N SER A 59 -5.59 8.14 13.74
CA SER A 59 -5.80 8.38 12.31
C SER A 59 -4.72 7.68 11.49
N ALA A 60 -5.00 7.44 10.22
CA ALA A 60 -4.01 6.92 9.30
C ALA A 60 -4.19 7.41 7.87
N ARG A 61 -3.19 7.20 7.04
CA ARG A 61 -3.22 7.50 5.61
C ARG A 61 -2.57 6.37 4.81
N LEU A 62 -3.13 6.11 3.64
CA LEU A 62 -2.50 5.32 2.59
C LEU A 62 -2.13 6.22 1.42
N ASP A 63 -0.85 6.19 1.04
CA ASP A 63 -0.27 6.83 -0.12
C ASP A 63 -0.04 5.75 -1.20
N ILE A 64 -0.76 5.84 -2.32
CA ILE A 64 -0.90 4.74 -3.27
C ILE A 64 -0.50 5.16 -4.68
N GLN A 65 0.38 4.37 -5.30
CA GLN A 65 0.80 4.51 -6.69
C GLN A 65 0.52 3.23 -7.46
N TRP A 66 0.14 3.36 -8.73
CA TRP A 66 -0.02 2.24 -9.66
C TRP A 66 0.36 2.66 -11.09
N SER A 67 1.26 1.93 -11.74
CA SER A 67 1.75 2.26 -13.07
C SER A 67 1.09 1.46 -14.20
N GLU A 68 1.24 1.93 -15.43
CA GLU A 68 0.78 1.22 -16.64
C GLU A 68 1.48 -0.14 -16.82
N LEU A 69 2.64 -0.33 -16.19
CA LEU A 69 3.39 -1.58 -16.20
C LEU A 69 2.95 -2.55 -15.08
N GLY A 70 1.91 -2.19 -14.31
CA GLY A 70 1.41 -2.98 -13.19
C GLY A 70 2.31 -2.95 -11.95
N MET A 71 3.19 -1.97 -11.86
CA MET A 71 3.99 -1.71 -10.65
C MET A 71 3.15 -0.90 -9.67
N TYR A 72 3.33 -1.12 -8.38
CA TYR A 72 2.53 -0.43 -7.36
C TYR A 72 3.31 -0.19 -6.07
N SER A 73 2.80 0.75 -5.28
CA SER A 73 3.19 1.01 -3.89
C SER A 73 1.92 1.31 -3.11
N PHE A 74 1.70 0.61 -2.00
CA PHE A 74 0.70 0.94 -0.99
C PHE A 74 1.44 1.25 0.30
N HIS A 75 1.60 2.54 0.61
CA HIS A 75 2.35 3.00 1.77
C HIS A 75 1.39 3.50 2.85
N TYR A 76 1.39 2.84 4.00
CA TYR A 76 0.61 3.24 5.16
C TYR A 76 1.46 4.07 6.11
N VAL A 77 0.87 5.12 6.70
CA VAL A 77 1.43 5.89 7.82
C VAL A 77 0.30 6.25 8.78
N ASP A 78 0.52 6.15 10.08
CA ASP A 78 -0.45 6.57 11.09
C ASP A 78 0.03 7.67 12.04
N SER A 79 -0.85 8.11 12.94
CA SER A 79 -0.55 9.19 13.90
C SER A 79 0.51 8.83 14.94
N ASP A 80 0.82 7.54 15.10
CA ASP A 80 1.85 7.04 16.00
C ASP A 80 3.19 6.82 15.26
N ASP A 81 3.28 7.32 14.02
CA ASP A 81 4.42 7.21 13.11
C ASP A 81 4.71 5.77 12.66
N VAL A 82 3.76 4.85 12.86
CA VAL A 82 3.88 3.48 12.34
C VAL A 82 3.61 3.52 10.84
N ASN A 83 4.52 2.94 10.08
CA ASN A 83 4.42 2.86 8.64
C ASN A 83 4.85 1.49 8.10
N TRP A 84 4.19 1.05 7.03
CA TRP A 84 4.48 -0.20 6.32
C TRP A 84 4.16 -0.04 4.84
N ARG A 85 4.70 -0.91 3.99
CA ARG A 85 4.50 -0.79 2.54
C ARG A 85 4.38 -2.13 1.83
N PHE A 86 3.42 -2.27 0.92
CA PHE A 86 3.41 -3.32 -0.10
C PHE A 86 3.84 -2.73 -1.43
N ASP A 87 4.88 -3.30 -2.03
CA ASP A 87 5.43 -2.84 -3.28
C ASP A 87 5.49 -3.93 -4.33
N ARG A 88 5.36 -3.50 -5.58
CA ARG A 88 5.79 -4.26 -6.74
C ARG A 88 6.56 -3.35 -7.67
N HIS A 89 7.88 -3.54 -7.75
CA HIS A 89 8.70 -2.90 -8.77
C HIS A 89 10.03 -3.66 -8.92
N PRO A 90 10.68 -3.57 -10.09
CA PRO A 90 12.00 -4.15 -10.24
C PRO A 90 13.01 -3.38 -9.38
N ASN A 91 13.93 -4.13 -8.78
CA ASN A 91 15.06 -3.62 -8.00
C ASN A 91 16.15 -4.72 -7.97
N THR A 92 17.31 -4.44 -7.38
CA THR A 92 18.48 -5.35 -7.38
C THR A 92 18.68 -6.14 -6.09
N HIS A 93 17.90 -5.85 -5.04
CA HIS A 93 18.21 -6.24 -3.66
C HIS A 93 17.03 -6.87 -2.91
N SER A 94 15.83 -6.83 -3.48
CA SER A 94 14.58 -7.35 -2.91
C SER A 94 13.80 -8.16 -3.96
N PRO A 95 12.85 -9.01 -3.54
CA PRO A 95 11.88 -9.60 -4.46
C PRO A 95 11.14 -8.52 -5.26
N GLU A 96 10.68 -8.84 -6.49
CA GLU A 96 9.90 -7.88 -7.29
C GLU A 96 8.64 -7.43 -6.54
N ILE A 97 7.94 -8.38 -5.92
CA ILE A 97 6.80 -8.13 -5.04
C ILE A 97 7.27 -8.32 -3.59
N HIS A 98 7.30 -7.23 -2.83
CA HIS A 98 7.88 -7.22 -1.49
C HIS A 98 7.05 -6.39 -0.51
N PHE A 99 7.36 -6.56 0.76
CA PHE A 99 6.73 -5.88 1.87
C PHE A 99 7.81 -5.24 2.75
N HIS A 100 7.56 -4.02 3.19
CA HIS A 100 8.35 -3.33 4.20
C HIS A 100 7.56 -3.31 5.50
N SER A 101 8.07 -4.04 6.49
CA SER A 101 7.43 -4.22 7.79
C SER A 101 7.45 -2.95 8.64
N PRO A 102 6.45 -2.77 9.52
CA PRO A 102 6.47 -1.70 10.51
C PRO A 102 7.61 -1.88 11.53
N PRO A 103 7.99 -0.81 12.27
CA PRO A 103 7.34 0.50 12.29
C PRO A 103 7.87 1.50 11.26
N GLU A 104 9.05 1.28 10.67
CA GLU A 104 9.76 2.31 9.87
C GLU A 104 9.76 2.04 8.35
N ALA A 105 9.09 0.96 7.90
CA ALA A 105 9.10 0.52 6.50
C ALA A 105 10.51 0.54 5.85
N THR A 106 11.54 0.13 6.60
CA THR A 106 12.93 0.37 6.18
C THR A 106 13.25 -0.28 4.82
N THR A 107 13.92 0.47 3.94
CA THR A 107 14.23 0.00 2.58
C THR A 107 15.14 -1.23 2.55
N THR A 108 16.02 -1.36 3.54
CA THR A 108 17.05 -2.42 3.60
C THR A 108 16.56 -3.74 4.20
N ALA A 109 15.33 -3.79 4.73
CA ALA A 109 14.76 -4.97 5.38
C ALA A 109 13.47 -5.45 4.69
N ALA A 110 13.36 -5.23 3.38
CA ALA A 110 12.23 -5.74 2.61
C ALA A 110 12.15 -7.27 2.67
N GLU A 111 10.95 -7.79 2.88
CA GLU A 111 10.64 -9.21 2.87
C GLU A 111 9.74 -9.57 1.69
N PRO A 112 9.64 -10.85 1.29
CA PRO A 112 8.69 -11.25 0.25
C PRO A 112 7.25 -10.88 0.64
N SER A 113 6.50 -10.34 -0.32
CA SER A 113 5.07 -10.09 -0.15
C SER A 113 4.31 -11.43 -0.07
N CYS A 114 3.26 -11.45 0.74
CA CYS A 114 2.32 -12.56 0.85
C CYS A 114 1.21 -12.50 -0.23
N ILE A 115 1.22 -11.45 -1.05
CA ILE A 115 0.27 -11.18 -2.14
C ILE A 115 0.95 -11.57 -3.46
N ASP A 116 0.47 -12.65 -4.09
CA ASP A 116 1.01 -13.16 -5.37
C ASP A 116 0.22 -12.68 -6.60
N VAL A 117 -1.01 -12.22 -6.39
CA VAL A 117 -1.88 -11.67 -7.44
C VAL A 117 -1.35 -10.33 -7.95
N THR A 118 -1.70 -9.97 -9.18
CA THR A 118 -1.18 -8.73 -9.83
C THR A 118 -2.28 -7.82 -10.37
N GLU A 119 -3.52 -8.28 -10.33
CA GLU A 119 -4.69 -7.54 -10.77
C GLU A 119 -5.08 -6.48 -9.73
N VAL A 120 -5.27 -5.23 -10.18
CA VAL A 120 -5.60 -4.06 -9.34
C VAL A 120 -6.61 -4.40 -8.24
N SER A 121 -7.74 -5.03 -8.60
CA SER A 121 -8.81 -5.31 -7.65
C SER A 121 -8.47 -6.39 -6.62
N LEU A 122 -7.66 -7.39 -6.99
CA LEU A 122 -7.25 -8.46 -6.07
C LEU A 122 -6.16 -7.94 -5.13
N VAL A 123 -5.15 -7.25 -5.66
CA VAL A 123 -4.12 -6.59 -4.83
C VAL A 123 -4.74 -5.63 -3.83
N THR A 124 -5.70 -4.79 -4.25
CA THR A 124 -6.38 -3.85 -3.33
C THR A 124 -7.11 -4.59 -2.20
N ARG A 125 -7.84 -5.66 -2.53
CA ARG A 125 -8.60 -6.45 -1.56
C ARG A 125 -7.67 -7.19 -0.60
N ALA A 126 -6.57 -7.71 -1.09
CA ALA A 126 -5.53 -8.34 -0.32
C ALA A 126 -4.89 -7.37 0.69
N VAL A 127 -4.45 -6.19 0.23
CA VAL A 127 -3.89 -5.14 1.11
C VAL A 127 -4.90 -4.72 2.17
N HIS A 128 -6.15 -4.44 1.77
CA HIS A 128 -7.23 -4.11 2.70
C HIS A 128 -7.45 -5.24 3.72
N ALA A 129 -7.49 -6.50 3.29
CA ALA A 129 -7.69 -7.63 4.19
C ALA A 129 -6.55 -7.76 5.22
N MET A 130 -5.29 -7.50 4.83
CA MET A 130 -4.16 -7.52 5.76
C MET A 130 -4.24 -6.38 6.77
N TRP A 131 -4.52 -5.16 6.31
CA TRP A 131 -4.69 -4.02 7.20
C TRP A 131 -5.86 -4.23 8.16
N ARG A 132 -7.01 -4.71 7.67
CA ARG A 132 -8.19 -4.99 8.49
C ARG A 132 -7.93 -6.06 9.54
N ALA A 133 -7.19 -7.12 9.18
CA ALA A 133 -6.81 -8.16 10.13
C ALA A 133 -5.89 -7.62 11.24
N ALA A 134 -4.92 -6.76 10.89
CA ALA A 134 -4.05 -6.11 11.86
C ALA A 134 -4.82 -5.15 12.77
N TYR A 135 -5.72 -4.35 12.20
CA TYR A 135 -6.60 -3.42 12.91
C TYR A 135 -7.49 -4.15 13.93
N GLU A 136 -8.23 -5.18 13.50
CA GLU A 136 -9.17 -5.90 14.37
C GLU A 136 -8.49 -6.71 15.48
N LYS A 137 -7.28 -7.21 15.22
CA LYS A 137 -6.52 -8.00 16.20
C LYS A 137 -5.59 -7.16 17.06
N ARG A 138 -5.40 -5.88 16.72
CA ARG A 138 -4.37 -5.02 17.32
C ARG A 138 -2.99 -5.71 17.29
N ASP A 139 -2.67 -6.27 16.14
CA ASP A 139 -1.55 -7.19 15.94
C ASP A 139 -0.88 -6.90 14.60
N LEU A 140 0.24 -6.17 14.63
CA LEU A 140 0.98 -5.80 13.42
C LEU A 140 1.58 -7.01 12.70
N ASP A 141 1.80 -8.13 13.40
CA ASP A 141 2.30 -9.37 12.80
C ASP A 141 1.26 -10.01 11.85
N ARG A 142 0.04 -9.47 11.78
CA ARG A 142 -0.95 -9.86 10.77
C ARG A 142 -0.65 -9.30 9.40
N LEU A 143 0.06 -8.18 9.34
CA LEU A 143 0.56 -7.64 8.08
C LEU A 143 1.48 -8.69 7.44
N ASN A 144 1.29 -8.93 6.15
CA ASN A 144 2.09 -9.88 5.37
C ASN A 144 2.04 -11.37 5.83
N SER A 145 1.04 -11.78 6.62
CA SER A 145 0.98 -13.11 7.23
C SER A 145 0.08 -14.14 6.53
N ALA A 146 -0.74 -13.72 5.55
CA ALA A 146 -1.70 -14.61 4.89
C ALA A 146 -1.06 -15.43 3.77
N ALA A 147 -1.69 -16.55 3.39
CA ALA A 147 -1.30 -17.29 2.20
C ALA A 147 -2.25 -16.94 1.05
N ASN A 148 -1.79 -16.09 0.13
CA ASN A 148 -2.52 -15.62 -1.05
C ASN A 148 -3.93 -15.08 -0.74
N PRO A 149 -4.01 -13.93 -0.03
CA PRO A 149 -5.28 -13.27 0.26
C PRO A 149 -6.04 -12.86 -1.02
N PRO A 150 -7.38 -12.74 -0.94
CA PRO A 150 -8.27 -12.58 -2.11
C PRO A 150 -8.17 -11.24 -2.83
#